data_AF-A0A7K2P1P9-F1
#
_entry.id   AF-A0A7K2P1P9-F1
#
_cell.length_a   1.000
_cell.length_b   1.000
_cell.length_c   1.000
_cell.angle_alpha   90.00
_cell.angle_beta   90.00
_cell.angle_gamma   90.00
#
_symmetry.space_group_name_H-M   'P 1'
#
loop_
_entity.id
_entity.type
_entity.pdbx_description
1 polymer ?
#
loop_
_entity_poly.entity_id
_entity_poly.type
_entity_poly.pdbx_seq_one_letter_code
_entity_poly.pdbx_strand_id
1 'polypeptide(L)'
;TPHAGPGPAAALRAAPAGPGRALILRNVDDVRPEDEAAVAEALDTAAARGTWVVGTLQRAPGVPEPLRHCFLEAAAVPALRHRLTDLPALVDCLLRRIGGGVECAPEVLPPLRRHDWPGNVRELSLVLSKAAAARRTYRIEAGDLPPSLHSAGSRSLSVWEASERDTLVQALLEADGNKLLAAQRLGISRTTIYRKMRAYGITLP
;
A
#
# COMPACT_ATOMS: atom_id res chain seq x y z
N THR A 1 14.04 -21.21 12.31
CA THR A 1 15.24 -21.37 11.46
C THR A 1 15.24 -20.22 10.47
N PRO A 2 16.14 -19.23 10.57
CA PRO A 2 16.07 -18.06 9.70
C PRO A 2 16.48 -18.46 8.27
N HIS A 3 15.76 -17.93 7.30
CA HIS A 3 15.81 -18.27 5.88
C HIS A 3 17.23 -18.18 5.28
N ALA A 4 17.76 -19.32 4.84
CA ALA A 4 18.96 -19.44 4.03
C ALA A 4 18.67 -19.10 2.55
N GLY A 5 18.24 -17.87 2.29
CA GLY A 5 18.24 -17.28 0.94
C GLY A 5 19.47 -16.40 0.75
N PRO A 6 19.88 -16.10 -0.49
CA PRO A 6 20.89 -15.06 -0.73
C PRO A 6 20.40 -13.75 -0.11
N GLY A 7 21.27 -13.09 0.67
CA GLY A 7 20.97 -11.78 1.26
C GLY A 7 20.58 -10.75 0.18
N PRO A 8 19.91 -9.65 0.56
CA PRO A 8 19.35 -8.69 -0.40
C PRO A 8 20.39 -8.18 -1.41
N ALA A 9 21.61 -7.87 -0.97
CA ALA A 9 22.71 -7.47 -1.85
C ALA A 9 23.11 -8.53 -2.88
N ALA A 10 23.11 -9.81 -2.50
CA ALA A 10 23.44 -10.91 -3.41
C ALA A 10 22.35 -11.10 -4.47
N ALA A 11 21.08 -10.96 -4.09
CA ALA A 11 19.96 -10.99 -5.03
C ALA A 11 20.03 -9.83 -6.04
N LEU A 12 20.42 -8.63 -5.61
CA LEU A 12 20.62 -7.48 -6.49
C LEU A 12 21.77 -7.68 -7.48
N ARG A 13 22.90 -8.23 -7.02
CA ARG A 13 24.06 -8.54 -7.89
C ARG A 13 23.73 -9.61 -8.93
N ALA A 14 22.86 -10.56 -8.59
CA ALA A 14 22.40 -11.61 -9.49
C ALA A 14 21.31 -11.13 -10.48
N ALA A 15 20.69 -9.98 -10.22
CA ALA A 15 19.63 -9.45 -11.08
C ALA A 15 20.19 -9.01 -12.45
N PRO A 16 19.43 -9.21 -13.54
CA PRO A 16 19.87 -8.78 -14.87
C PRO A 16 19.99 -7.25 -14.94
N ALA A 17 21.23 -6.76 -15.07
CA ALA A 17 21.54 -5.34 -15.19
C ALA A 17 22.01 -4.97 -16.61
N GLY A 18 21.77 -3.72 -17.00
CA GLY A 18 22.13 -3.17 -18.31
C GLY A 18 21.19 -2.07 -18.79
N PRO A 19 21.54 -1.40 -19.92
CA PRO A 19 20.74 -0.34 -20.49
C PRO A 19 19.34 -0.84 -20.89
N GLY A 20 18.32 -0.02 -20.60
CA GLY A 20 16.91 -0.35 -20.88
C GLY A 20 16.25 -1.29 -19.86
N ARG A 21 16.94 -1.65 -18.77
CA ARG A 21 16.34 -2.41 -17.65
C ARG A 21 16.09 -1.53 -16.45
N ALA A 22 15.08 -1.92 -15.66
CA ALA A 22 14.76 -1.29 -14.38
C ALA A 22 14.87 -2.31 -13.24
N LEU A 23 15.55 -1.91 -12.17
CA LEU A 23 15.68 -2.63 -10.91
C LEU A 23 14.77 -1.97 -9.89
N ILE A 24 13.76 -2.69 -9.40
CA ILE A 24 12.78 -2.17 -8.44
C ILE A 24 13.06 -2.78 -7.07
N LEU A 25 13.57 -1.99 -6.14
CA LEU A 25 13.62 -2.35 -4.72
C LEU A 25 12.29 -2.02 -4.07
N ARG A 26 11.67 -3.02 -3.45
CA ARG A 26 10.45 -2.83 -2.67
C ARG A 26 10.80 -2.64 -1.21
N ASN A 27 10.12 -1.70 -0.57
CA ASN A 27 10.27 -1.37 0.85
C ASN A 27 11.73 -1.10 1.24
N VAL A 28 12.31 -0.06 0.65
CA VAL A 28 13.70 0.35 0.96
C VAL A 28 13.85 0.71 2.44
N ASP A 29 12.77 1.11 3.10
CA ASP A 29 12.70 1.37 4.55
C ASP A 29 12.84 0.11 5.43
N ASP A 30 12.70 -1.09 4.87
CA ASP A 30 12.82 -2.36 5.60
C ASP A 30 14.21 -3.02 5.43
N VAL A 31 15.15 -2.37 4.72
CA VAL A 31 16.53 -2.86 4.60
C VAL A 31 17.20 -2.82 5.97
N ARG A 32 17.81 -3.93 6.38
CA ARG A 32 18.47 -4.02 7.68
C ARG A 32 19.75 -3.19 7.69
N PRO A 33 20.10 -2.51 8.80
CA PRO A 33 21.31 -1.69 8.88
C PRO A 33 22.60 -2.42 8.47
N GLU A 34 22.73 -3.71 8.80
CA GLU A 34 23.89 -4.51 8.40
C GLU A 34 24.00 -4.75 6.88
N ASP A 35 22.90 -4.66 6.15
CA ASP A 35 22.84 -4.90 4.72
C ASP A 35 22.87 -3.60 3.89
N GLU A 36 22.63 -2.43 4.50
CA GLU A 36 22.46 -1.14 3.82
C GLU A 36 23.66 -0.79 2.92
N ALA A 37 24.89 -0.91 3.44
CA ALA A 37 26.10 -0.61 2.67
C ALA A 37 26.29 -1.55 1.47
N ALA A 38 26.03 -2.85 1.66
CA ALA A 38 26.15 -3.84 0.59
C ALA A 38 25.08 -3.68 -0.48
N VAL A 39 23.88 -3.25 -0.08
CA VAL A 39 22.79 -2.88 -0.99
C VAL A 39 23.15 -1.61 -1.76
N ALA A 40 23.67 -0.57 -1.11
CA ALA A 40 24.11 0.67 -1.76
C ALA A 40 25.13 0.39 -2.87
N GLU A 41 26.17 -0.39 -2.56
CA GLU A 41 27.21 -0.78 -3.53
C GLU A 41 26.61 -1.55 -4.73
N ALA A 42 25.66 -2.44 -4.48
CA ALA A 42 24.99 -3.19 -5.53
C ALA A 42 24.13 -2.30 -6.43
N LEU A 43 23.45 -1.30 -5.85
CA LEU A 43 22.67 -0.31 -6.59
C LEU A 43 23.56 0.57 -7.45
N ASP A 44 24.65 1.08 -6.89
CA ASP A 44 25.62 1.93 -7.59
C ASP A 44 26.25 1.16 -8.77
N THR A 45 26.57 -0.13 -8.57
CA THR A 45 27.05 -1.01 -9.64
C THR A 45 26.01 -1.21 -10.74
N ALA A 46 24.73 -1.39 -10.39
CA ALA A 46 23.66 -1.54 -11.36
C ALA A 46 23.43 -0.23 -12.16
N ALA A 47 23.47 0.91 -11.48
CA ALA A 47 23.34 2.23 -12.06
C ALA A 47 24.51 2.55 -13.01
N ALA A 48 25.75 2.22 -12.62
CA ALA A 48 26.94 2.37 -13.46
C ALA A 48 26.86 1.54 -14.76
N ARG A 49 26.08 0.44 -14.75
CA ARG A 49 25.79 -0.38 -15.94
C ARG A 49 24.63 0.16 -16.79
N GLY A 50 24.10 1.34 -16.47
CA GLY A 50 22.97 1.96 -17.17
C GLY A 50 21.60 1.40 -16.82
N THR A 51 21.48 0.70 -15.69
CA THR A 51 20.19 0.18 -15.19
C THR A 51 19.45 1.28 -14.45
N TRP A 52 18.16 1.45 -14.72
CA TRP A 52 17.34 2.39 -13.96
C TRP A 52 17.00 1.80 -12.58
N VAL A 53 17.25 2.55 -11.50
CA VAL A 53 17.00 2.08 -10.13
C VAL A 53 15.79 2.81 -9.57
N VAL A 54 14.82 2.06 -9.06
CA VAL A 54 13.60 2.60 -8.45
C VAL A 54 13.39 1.94 -7.09
N GLY A 55 13.14 2.76 -6.07
CA GLY A 55 12.81 2.30 -4.72
C GLY A 55 11.34 2.58 -4.39
N THR A 56 10.68 1.66 -3.70
CA THR A 56 9.38 1.94 -3.06
C THR A 56 9.56 2.07 -1.56
N LEU A 57 8.81 2.98 -0.96
CA LEU A 57 8.83 3.27 0.48
C LEU A 57 7.42 3.16 1.04
N GLN A 58 7.28 2.64 2.25
CA GLN A 58 5.98 2.63 2.94
C GLN A 58 5.81 3.81 3.91
N ARG A 59 6.93 4.34 4.42
CA ARG A 59 6.96 5.43 5.41
C ARG A 59 7.83 6.58 4.93
N ALA A 60 7.56 7.80 5.39
CA ALA A 60 8.41 8.97 5.16
C ALA A 60 8.78 9.62 6.51
N PRO A 61 10.05 10.02 6.74
CA PRO A 61 11.22 9.88 5.86
C PRO A 61 11.77 8.45 5.90
N GLY A 62 11.70 7.73 4.78
CA GLY A 62 11.87 6.27 4.75
C GLY A 62 13.13 5.73 4.06
N VAL A 63 14.00 6.58 3.51
CA VAL A 63 15.25 6.06 2.92
C VAL A 63 16.37 6.08 3.97
N PRO A 64 16.98 4.92 4.29
CA PRO A 64 18.16 4.86 5.14
C PRO A 64 19.28 5.75 4.60
N GLU A 65 20.00 6.45 5.48
CA GLU A 65 21.03 7.42 5.11
C GLU A 65 22.03 6.87 4.08
N PRO A 66 22.56 5.63 4.21
CA PRO A 66 23.50 5.06 3.25
C PRO A 66 22.92 4.77 1.87
N LEU A 67 21.59 4.78 1.73
CA LEU A 67 20.90 4.52 0.46
C LEU A 67 20.40 5.80 -0.21
N ARG A 68 20.45 6.96 0.48
CA ARG A 68 19.86 8.21 -0.03
C ARG A 68 20.49 8.69 -1.32
N HIS A 69 21.80 8.54 -1.48
CA HIS A 69 22.49 8.98 -2.71
C HIS A 69 22.12 8.13 -3.92
N CYS A 70 21.67 6.90 -3.73
CA CYS A 70 21.20 6.02 -4.80
C CYS A 70 19.86 6.48 -5.40
N PHE A 71 19.11 7.37 -4.72
CA PHE A 71 17.79 7.84 -5.15
C PHE A 71 17.78 9.36 -5.29
N LEU A 72 17.95 9.85 -6.52
CA LEU A 72 18.07 11.28 -6.83
C LEU A 72 16.73 12.03 -6.75
N GLU A 73 15.62 11.35 -7.05
CA GLU A 73 14.29 11.92 -7.06
C GLU A 73 13.32 11.05 -6.25
N ALA A 74 12.40 11.70 -5.55
CA ALA A 74 11.32 11.05 -4.82
C ALA A 74 9.98 11.66 -5.21
N ALA A 75 9.02 10.81 -5.59
CA ALA A 75 7.66 11.22 -5.89
C ALA A 75 6.69 10.50 -4.93
N ALA A 76 5.84 11.28 -4.26
CA ALA A 76 4.78 10.72 -3.43
C ALA A 76 3.63 10.25 -4.33
N VAL A 77 3.21 8.99 -4.16
CA VAL A 77 1.99 8.50 -4.81
C VAL A 77 0.78 9.00 -4.02
N PRO A 78 -0.12 9.80 -4.60
CA PRO A 78 -1.26 10.33 -3.85
C PRO A 78 -2.18 9.20 -3.34
N ALA A 79 -3.04 9.50 -2.37
CA ALA A 79 -4.13 8.58 -2.02
C ALA A 79 -5.21 8.57 -3.12
N LEU A 80 -5.92 7.45 -3.31
CA LEU A 80 -6.99 7.33 -4.31
C LEU A 80 -8.08 8.39 -4.17
N ARG A 81 -8.44 8.77 -2.93
CA ARG A 81 -9.41 9.84 -2.65
C ARG A 81 -9.07 11.21 -3.27
N HIS A 82 -7.80 11.48 -3.56
CA HIS A 82 -7.37 12.74 -4.20
C HIS A 82 -7.36 12.66 -5.74
N ARG A 83 -7.63 11.48 -6.32
CA ARG A 83 -7.62 11.23 -7.78
C ARG A 83 -8.82 10.39 -8.22
N LEU A 84 -10.00 10.68 -7.66
CA LEU A 84 -11.23 9.96 -7.98
C LEU A 84 -11.68 10.15 -9.45
N THR A 85 -11.12 11.12 -10.15
CA THR A 85 -11.26 11.29 -11.61
C THR A 85 -10.72 10.08 -12.38
N ASP A 86 -9.66 9.45 -11.87
CA ASP A 86 -9.00 8.30 -12.52
C ASP A 86 -9.70 6.97 -12.20
N LEU A 87 -10.68 7.00 -11.28
CA LEU A 87 -11.34 5.82 -10.74
C LEU A 87 -11.95 4.91 -11.83
N PRO A 88 -12.64 5.42 -12.88
CA PRO A 88 -13.18 4.55 -13.93
C PRO A 88 -12.08 3.75 -14.64
N ALA A 89 -11.02 4.43 -15.10
CA ALA A 89 -9.89 3.79 -15.77
C ALA A 89 -9.15 2.80 -14.86
N LEU A 90 -9.04 3.14 -13.56
CA LEU A 90 -8.44 2.27 -12.55
C LEU A 90 -9.28 1.00 -12.33
N VAL A 91 -10.61 1.12 -12.26
CA VAL A 91 -11.54 -0.02 -12.14
C VAL A 91 -11.39 -0.94 -13.35
N ASP A 92 -11.41 -0.41 -14.56
CA ASP A 92 -11.27 -1.21 -15.80
C ASP A 92 -9.92 -1.92 -15.86
N CYS A 93 -8.84 -1.24 -15.44
CA CYS A 93 -7.52 -1.84 -15.33
C CYS A 93 -7.50 -3.00 -14.33
N LEU A 94 -8.07 -2.81 -13.14
CA LEU A 94 -8.12 -3.83 -12.09
C LEU A 94 -8.98 -5.03 -12.49
N LEU A 95 -10.14 -4.81 -13.11
CA LEU A 95 -11.01 -5.89 -13.58
C LEU A 95 -10.36 -6.74 -14.67
N ARG A 96 -9.68 -6.11 -15.63
CA ARG A 96 -8.88 -6.85 -16.65
C ARG A 96 -7.81 -7.73 -16.00
N ARG A 97 -7.20 -7.25 -14.92
CA ARG A 97 -6.20 -8.01 -14.17
C ARG A 97 -6.80 -9.13 -13.31
N ILE A 98 -7.99 -8.93 -12.77
CA ILE A 98 -8.76 -9.99 -12.08
C ILE A 98 -9.15 -11.09 -13.08
N GLY A 99 -9.45 -10.70 -14.32
CA GLY A 99 -9.78 -11.60 -15.40
C GLY A 99 -11.25 -12.01 -15.40
N GLY A 100 -11.58 -12.96 -16.27
CA GLY A 100 -12.94 -13.50 -16.36
C GLY A 100 -13.94 -12.60 -17.09
N GLY A 101 -13.51 -11.55 -17.81
CA GLY A 101 -14.42 -10.72 -18.63
C GLY A 101 -15.45 -9.94 -17.82
N VAL A 102 -15.19 -9.72 -16.54
CA VAL A 102 -16.12 -9.05 -15.62
C VAL A 102 -16.09 -7.53 -15.86
N GLU A 103 -17.27 -6.94 -16.02
CA GLU A 103 -17.46 -5.50 -16.19
C GLU A 103 -18.27 -4.91 -15.02
N CYS A 104 -18.10 -3.62 -14.75
CA CYS A 104 -18.94 -2.91 -13.79
C CYS A 104 -20.16 -2.30 -14.49
N ALA A 105 -21.33 -2.44 -13.88
CA ALA A 105 -22.48 -1.64 -14.24
C ALA A 105 -22.25 -0.16 -13.87
N PRO A 106 -22.80 0.81 -14.61
CA PRO A 106 -22.58 2.24 -14.35
C PRO A 106 -22.91 2.67 -12.91
N GLU A 107 -23.86 1.97 -12.27
CA GLU A 107 -24.35 2.24 -10.91
C GLU A 107 -23.33 1.88 -9.83
N VAL A 108 -22.26 1.16 -10.17
CA VAL A 108 -21.16 0.80 -9.27
C VAL A 108 -20.24 2.00 -8.99
N LEU A 109 -20.06 2.90 -9.95
CA LEU A 109 -19.13 4.02 -9.82
C LEU A 109 -19.53 5.04 -8.74
N PRO A 110 -20.80 5.47 -8.59
CA PRO A 110 -21.17 6.45 -7.59
C PRO A 110 -20.86 6.02 -6.14
N PRO A 111 -21.19 4.78 -5.69
CA PRO A 111 -20.74 4.28 -4.39
C PRO A 111 -19.21 4.29 -4.22
N LEU A 112 -18.47 3.86 -5.23
CA LEU A 112 -17.00 3.83 -5.19
C LEU A 112 -16.40 5.25 -5.07
N ARG A 113 -17.03 6.27 -5.69
CA ARG A 113 -16.59 7.67 -5.60
C ARG A 113 -16.83 8.30 -4.23
N ARG A 114 -17.78 7.80 -3.45
CA ARG A 114 -18.13 8.35 -2.13
C ARG A 114 -17.24 7.83 -1.00
N HIS A 115 -16.42 6.82 -1.27
CA HIS A 115 -15.58 6.18 -0.28
C HIS A 115 -14.20 6.83 -0.20
N ASP A 116 -13.64 6.93 1.02
CA ASP A 116 -12.36 7.59 1.28
C ASP A 116 -11.12 6.74 0.95
N TRP A 117 -11.34 5.46 0.64
CA TRP A 117 -10.30 4.48 0.28
C TRP A 117 -9.10 4.47 1.25
N PRO A 118 -9.30 4.18 2.56
CA PRO A 118 -8.22 4.06 3.53
C PRO A 118 -7.12 3.09 3.11
N GLY A 119 -7.45 2.00 2.42
CA GLY A 119 -6.48 1.06 1.86
C GLY A 119 -6.09 1.34 0.40
N ASN A 120 -6.41 2.53 -0.11
CA ASN A 120 -6.04 3.02 -1.45
C ASN A 120 -6.43 2.00 -2.55
N VAL A 121 -5.63 1.87 -3.61
CA VAL A 121 -5.87 0.93 -4.71
C VAL A 121 -5.92 -0.54 -4.24
N ARG A 122 -5.23 -0.89 -3.15
CA ARG A 122 -5.25 -2.27 -2.61
C ARG A 122 -6.63 -2.65 -2.09
N GLU A 123 -7.28 -1.73 -1.38
CA GLU A 123 -8.66 -1.92 -0.92
C GLU A 123 -9.63 -1.98 -2.09
N LEU A 124 -9.54 -1.06 -3.06
CA LEU A 124 -10.37 -1.10 -4.27
C LEU A 124 -10.24 -2.43 -5.00
N SER A 125 -9.02 -2.92 -5.20
CA SER A 125 -8.78 -4.22 -5.84
C SER A 125 -9.44 -5.36 -5.06
N LEU A 126 -9.35 -5.36 -3.73
CA LEU A 126 -9.97 -6.38 -2.89
C LEU A 126 -11.50 -6.36 -3.00
N VAL A 127 -12.10 -5.17 -2.99
CA VAL A 127 -13.55 -4.98 -3.18
C VAL A 127 -13.99 -5.54 -4.53
N LEU A 128 -13.31 -5.16 -5.61
CA LEU A 128 -13.63 -5.63 -6.96
C LEU A 128 -13.44 -7.13 -7.11
N SER A 129 -12.35 -7.69 -6.57
CA SER A 129 -12.11 -9.15 -6.58
C SER A 129 -13.22 -9.91 -5.86
N LYS A 130 -13.69 -9.42 -4.71
CA LYS A 130 -14.78 -10.05 -3.97
C LYS A 130 -16.12 -9.96 -4.69
N ALA A 131 -16.44 -8.80 -5.25
CA ALA A 131 -17.66 -8.61 -6.03
C ALA A 131 -17.67 -9.50 -7.29
N ALA A 132 -16.53 -9.59 -7.99
CA ALA A 132 -16.36 -10.48 -9.14
C ALA A 132 -16.50 -11.96 -8.76
N ALA A 133 -15.92 -12.39 -7.64
CA ALA A 133 -15.98 -13.78 -7.18
C ALA A 133 -17.38 -14.22 -6.72
N ALA A 134 -18.23 -13.27 -6.26
CA ALA A 134 -19.58 -13.56 -5.80
C ALA A 134 -20.57 -13.84 -6.94
N ARG A 135 -20.24 -13.44 -8.18
CA ARG A 135 -21.13 -13.57 -9.34
C ARG A 135 -20.71 -14.72 -10.25
N ARG A 136 -21.69 -15.43 -10.78
CA ARG A 136 -21.54 -16.35 -11.92
C ARG A 136 -21.66 -15.63 -13.26
N THR A 137 -22.15 -14.39 -13.24
CA THR A 137 -22.35 -13.50 -14.39
C THR A 137 -21.19 -12.52 -14.52
N TYR A 138 -20.88 -12.13 -15.75
CA TYR A 138 -19.77 -11.23 -16.12
C TYR A 138 -20.00 -9.74 -15.80
N ARG A 139 -20.88 -9.42 -14.84
CA ARG A 139 -21.26 -8.03 -14.53
C ARG A 139 -21.42 -7.83 -13.02
N ILE A 140 -20.72 -6.83 -12.49
CA ILE A 140 -20.82 -6.36 -11.10
C ILE A 140 -21.87 -5.26 -11.04
N GLU A 141 -22.82 -5.39 -10.13
CA GLU A 141 -23.86 -4.39 -9.86
C GLU A 141 -23.59 -3.67 -8.53
N ALA A 142 -24.28 -2.56 -8.30
CA ALA A 142 -24.12 -1.79 -7.07
C ALA A 142 -24.29 -2.69 -5.83
N GLY A 143 -25.31 -3.55 -5.79
CA GLY A 143 -25.62 -4.44 -4.65
C GLY A 143 -24.58 -5.52 -4.35
N ASP A 144 -23.60 -5.74 -5.24
CA ASP A 144 -22.48 -6.67 -5.00
C ASP A 144 -21.36 -6.03 -4.18
N LEU A 145 -21.42 -4.71 -4.00
CA LEU A 145 -20.44 -3.99 -3.22
C LEU A 145 -20.64 -4.29 -1.72
N PRO A 146 -19.55 -4.25 -0.93
CA PRO A 146 -19.65 -4.37 0.51
C PRO A 146 -20.56 -3.29 1.11
N PRO A 147 -21.27 -3.58 2.21
CA PRO A 147 -22.16 -2.64 2.89
C PRO A 147 -21.51 -1.28 3.25
N SER A 148 -20.19 -1.26 3.46
CA SER A 148 -19.41 -0.04 3.72
C SER A 148 -19.50 0.98 2.58
N LEU A 149 -19.71 0.53 1.33
CA LEU A 149 -19.89 1.39 0.15
C LEU A 149 -21.33 1.86 -0.05
N HIS A 150 -22.30 1.20 0.59
CA HIS A 150 -23.72 1.51 0.48
C HIS A 150 -24.22 2.54 1.49
N SER A 151 -23.57 2.64 2.64
CA SER A 151 -23.92 3.69 3.60
C SER A 151 -23.49 5.04 3.06
N ALA A 152 -24.47 5.90 2.75
CA ALA A 152 -24.30 7.34 2.49
C ALA A 152 -23.80 8.13 3.74
N GLY A 153 -23.13 7.45 4.66
CA GLY A 153 -22.71 7.91 5.96
C GLY A 153 -21.65 7.00 6.60
N SER A 154 -20.85 6.27 5.81
CA SER A 154 -19.52 5.89 6.28
C SER A 154 -18.82 7.21 6.62
N ARG A 155 -18.77 7.58 7.91
CA ARG A 155 -18.25 8.86 8.42
C ARG A 155 -17.06 9.29 7.57
N SER A 156 -17.20 10.40 6.82
CA SER A 156 -16.01 11.09 6.35
C SER A 156 -15.23 11.43 7.60
N LEU A 157 -14.06 10.85 7.79
CA LEU A 157 -13.24 11.21 8.93
C LEU A 157 -13.00 12.71 8.83
N SER A 158 -13.32 13.45 9.89
CA SER A 158 -12.87 14.84 10.01
C SER A 158 -11.36 14.89 9.80
N VAL A 159 -10.81 16.03 9.39
CA VAL A 159 -9.35 16.21 9.23
C VAL A 159 -8.60 15.74 10.48
N TRP A 160 -9.20 15.97 11.66
CA TRP A 160 -8.71 15.46 12.94
C TRP A 160 -8.75 13.94 13.04
N GLU A 161 -9.88 13.29 12.73
CA GLU A 161 -10.01 11.83 12.77
C GLU A 161 -9.15 11.12 11.73
N ALA A 162 -8.89 11.75 10.58
CA ALA A 162 -7.98 11.24 9.56
C ALA A 162 -6.53 11.27 10.05
N SER A 163 -6.10 12.40 10.63
CA SER A 163 -4.78 12.51 11.27
C SER A 163 -4.66 11.53 12.44
N GLU A 164 -5.70 11.38 13.25
CA GLU A 164 -5.71 10.46 14.38
C GLU A 164 -5.66 8.99 13.94
N ARG A 165 -6.36 8.64 12.85
CA ARG A 165 -6.24 7.33 12.22
C ARG A 165 -4.83 7.08 11.73
N ASP A 166 -4.24 8.04 11.02
CA ASP A 166 -2.91 7.88 10.44
C ASP A 166 -1.84 7.73 11.55
N THR A 167 -1.95 8.52 12.63
CA THR A 167 -1.13 8.35 13.85
C THR A 167 -1.32 6.97 14.50
N LEU A 168 -2.56 6.49 14.58
CA LEU A 168 -2.86 5.17 15.14
C LEU A 168 -2.28 4.03 14.29
N VAL A 169 -2.39 4.14 12.97
CA VAL A 169 -1.80 3.18 12.03
C VAL A 169 -0.29 3.18 12.15
N GLN A 170 0.36 4.34 12.21
CA GLN A 170 1.81 4.45 12.39
C GLN A 170 2.26 3.77 13.68
N ALA A 171 1.62 4.06 14.81
CA ALA A 171 2.00 3.44 16.08
C ALA A 171 1.80 1.91 16.09
N LEU A 172 0.77 1.40 15.40
CA LEU A 172 0.55 -0.05 15.25
C LEU A 172 1.62 -0.69 14.36
N LEU A 173 2.06 -0.02 13.31
CA LEU A 173 3.12 -0.48 12.41
C LEU A 173 4.49 -0.47 13.11
N GLU A 174 4.83 0.61 13.81
CA GLU A 174 6.09 0.70 14.58
C GLU A 174 6.14 -0.33 15.72
N ALA A 175 4.98 -0.77 16.20
CA ALA A 175 4.84 -1.78 17.23
C ALA A 175 4.71 -3.21 16.66
N ASP A 176 4.88 -3.41 15.35
CA ASP A 176 4.78 -4.70 14.66
C ASP A 176 3.45 -5.43 14.99
N GLY A 177 2.33 -4.70 14.95
CA GLY A 177 1.00 -5.23 15.26
C GLY A 177 0.74 -5.48 16.76
N ASN A 178 1.72 -5.22 17.64
CA ASN A 178 1.58 -5.31 19.09
C ASN A 178 0.73 -4.14 19.62
N LYS A 179 -0.57 -4.41 19.74
CA LYS A 179 -1.59 -3.45 20.17
C LYS A 179 -1.35 -2.89 21.57
N LEU A 180 -0.66 -3.62 22.45
CA LEU A 180 -0.32 -3.14 23.80
C LEU A 180 0.82 -2.11 23.72
N LEU A 181 1.86 -2.41 22.94
CA LEU A 181 2.99 -1.51 22.73
C LEU A 181 2.58 -0.24 21.98
N ALA A 182 1.73 -0.35 20.96
CA ALA A 182 1.14 0.80 20.27
C ALA A 182 0.32 1.69 21.22
N ALA A 183 -0.45 1.09 22.13
CA ALA A 183 -1.22 1.81 23.15
C ALA A 183 -0.30 2.65 24.06
N GLN A 184 0.79 2.03 24.53
CA GLN A 184 1.77 2.68 25.39
C GLN A 184 2.45 3.86 24.69
N ARG A 185 2.86 3.70 23.43
CA ARG A 185 3.49 4.76 22.64
C ARG A 185 2.57 5.94 22.38
N LEU A 186 1.29 5.68 22.14
CA LEU A 186 0.28 6.72 21.94
C LEU A 186 -0.23 7.33 23.26
N GLY A 187 0.19 6.82 24.42
CA GLY A 187 -0.29 7.28 25.72
C GLY A 187 -1.78 7.02 25.94
N ILE A 188 -2.37 6.00 25.28
CA ILE A 188 -3.78 5.66 25.40
C ILE A 188 -3.99 4.22 25.88
N SER A 189 -5.19 3.93 26.39
CA SER A 189 -5.51 2.57 26.82
C SER A 189 -5.60 1.59 25.65
N ARG A 190 -5.29 0.31 25.91
CA ARG A 190 -5.48 -0.78 24.94
C ARG A 190 -6.94 -0.86 24.45
N THR A 191 -7.91 -0.59 25.32
CA THR A 191 -9.33 -0.54 24.96
C THR A 191 -9.63 0.57 23.95
N THR A 192 -8.96 1.73 24.10
CA THR A 192 -9.07 2.86 23.16
C THR A 192 -8.52 2.49 21.78
N ILE A 193 -7.39 1.78 21.71
CA ILE A 193 -6.83 1.23 20.46
C ILE A 193 -7.88 0.37 19.74
N TYR A 194 -8.41 -0.67 20.40
CA TYR A 194 -9.40 -1.56 19.78
C TYR A 194 -10.68 -0.83 19.36
N ARG A 195 -11.12 0.17 20.14
CA ARG A 195 -12.27 1.00 19.78
C ARG A 195 -11.99 1.82 18.52
N LYS A 196 -10.83 2.47 18.43
CA LYS A 196 -10.44 3.29 17.28
C LYS A 196 -10.13 2.46 16.03
N MET A 197 -9.50 1.29 16.18
CA MET A 197 -9.30 0.35 15.08
C MET A 197 -10.62 -0.09 14.46
N ARG A 198 -11.62 -0.41 15.28
CA ARG A 198 -12.97 -0.73 14.81
C ARG A 198 -13.66 0.47 14.17
N ALA A 199 -13.53 1.66 14.77
CA ALA A 199 -14.14 2.88 14.25
C ALA A 199 -13.56 3.33 12.91
N TYR A 200 -12.27 3.09 12.67
CA TYR A 200 -11.57 3.49 11.44
C TYR A 200 -11.33 2.36 10.44
N GLY A 201 -11.82 1.15 10.72
CA GLY A 201 -11.64 -0.01 9.84
C GLY A 201 -10.19 -0.50 9.70
N ILE A 202 -9.33 -0.22 10.68
CA ILE A 202 -7.92 -0.63 10.65
C ILE A 202 -7.81 -2.13 10.90
N THR A 203 -7.37 -2.87 9.88
CA THR A 203 -7.07 -4.30 9.97
C THR A 203 -5.59 -4.50 9.67
N LEU A 204 -4.75 -4.46 10.71
CA LEU A 204 -3.33 -4.82 10.63
C LEU A 204 -3.15 -6.24 11.20
N PRO A 205 -2.30 -7.08 10.58
CA PRO A 205 -1.99 -8.41 11.10
C PRO A 205 -1.41 -8.34 12.53
#